data_AF-A0A1I5C7R6-F1
#
_entry.id   AF-A0A1I5C7R6-F1
#
_cell.length_a   1.000
_cell.length_b   1.000
_cell.length_c   1.000
_cell.angle_alpha   90.00
_cell.angle_beta   90.00
_cell.angle_gamma   90.00
#
_symmetry.space_group_name_H-M   'P 1'
#
loop_
_entity.id
_entity.type
_entity.pdbx_description
1 polymer ?
#
loop_
_entity_poly.entity_id
_entity_poly.type
_entity_poly.pdbx_seq_one_letter_code
_entity_poly.pdbx_strand_id
1 'polypeptide(L)'
;MFIFLLILGASLMVYGFKKRVDETKEQLLFSSNKEWIPESPLVASSEVSLSLEAEEEVKDLRHRMEMLEKTLFEELLKWQMERESQKSDLLPEEEAELPLRDSEVFEEEEVSEKKPMPEHVKKVWDLLKEGRSTAEAARELGISKGEVLLLKNLSKHYKE
;
A
#
# COMPACT_ATOMS: atom_id res chain seq x y z
N MET A 1 5.95 -31.93 -1.22
CA MET A 1 4.97 -30.83 -1.43
C MET A 1 5.62 -29.46 -1.60
N PHE A 2 6.69 -29.13 -0.86
CA PHE A 2 7.34 -27.81 -0.90
C PHE A 2 7.90 -27.41 -2.30
N ILE A 3 8.55 -28.34 -2.99
CA ILE A 3 9.14 -28.08 -4.33
C ILE A 3 8.06 -27.74 -5.37
N PHE A 4 6.89 -28.40 -5.28
CA PHE A 4 5.76 -28.12 -6.17
C PHE A 4 5.22 -26.69 -5.96
N LEU A 5 5.11 -26.25 -4.71
CA LEU A 5 4.68 -24.89 -4.37
C LEU A 5 5.67 -23.84 -4.88
N LEU A 6 6.98 -24.09 -4.78
CA LEU A 6 8.00 -23.20 -5.31
C LEU A 6 7.93 -23.07 -6.84
N ILE A 7 7.79 -24.19 -7.55
CA ILE A 7 7.69 -24.19 -9.02
C ILE A 7 6.40 -23.50 -9.47
N LEU A 8 5.28 -23.75 -8.78
CA LEU A 8 4.00 -23.13 -9.09
C LEU A 8 4.05 -21.62 -8.84
N GLY A 9 4.63 -21.19 -7.71
CA GLY A 9 4.82 -19.77 -7.38
C GLY A 9 5.71 -19.05 -8.38
N ALA A 10 6.85 -19.64 -8.77
CA ALA A 10 7.73 -19.08 -9.79
C ALA A 10 7.02 -18.96 -11.15
N SER A 11 6.25 -19.97 -11.53
CA SER A 11 5.49 -19.98 -12.79
C SER A 11 4.40 -18.89 -12.81
N LEU A 12 3.69 -18.70 -11.69
CA LEU A 12 2.70 -17.64 -11.53
C LEU A 12 3.32 -16.24 -11.58
N MET A 13 4.49 -16.05 -10.97
CA MET A 13 5.21 -14.77 -11.08
C MET A 13 5.62 -14.49 -12.52
N VAL A 14 6.25 -15.43 -13.21
CA VAL A 14 6.67 -15.26 -14.61
C VAL A 14 5.48 -14.96 -15.51
N TYR A 15 4.36 -15.67 -15.33
CA TYR A 15 3.13 -15.41 -16.08
C TYR A 15 2.54 -14.03 -15.79
N GLY A 16 2.50 -13.62 -14.52
CA GLY A 16 2.01 -12.30 -14.12
C GLY A 16 2.90 -11.14 -14.57
N PHE A 17 4.22 -11.33 -14.63
CA PHE A 17 5.15 -10.35 -15.20
C PHE A 17 5.00 -10.26 -16.72
N LYS A 18 4.92 -11.39 -17.42
CA LYS A 18 4.74 -11.41 -18.88
C LYS A 18 3.44 -10.72 -19.29
N LYS A 19 2.34 -11.00 -18.58
CA LYS A 19 1.04 -10.34 -18.82
C LYS A 19 1.10 -8.82 -18.67
N ARG A 20 1.74 -8.32 -17.61
CA ARG A 20 1.91 -6.87 -17.37
C ARG A 20 2.80 -6.19 -18.42
N VAL A 21 3.81 -6.90 -18.91
CA VAL A 21 4.68 -6.41 -19.99
C VAL A 21 3.93 -6.35 -21.33
N ASP A 22 3.08 -7.34 -21.62
CA ASP A 22 2.28 -7.35 -22.85
C ASP A 22 1.20 -6.25 -22.81
N GLU A 23 0.53 -6.04 -21.66
CA GLU A 23 -0.44 -4.95 -21.45
C GLU A 23 0.21 -3.54 -21.61
N THR A 24 1.44 -3.36 -21.13
CA THR A 24 2.17 -2.08 -21.29
C THR A 24 2.67 -1.85 -22.72
N LYS A 25 3.05 -2.90 -23.44
CA LYS A 25 3.42 -2.81 -24.86
C LYS A 25 2.21 -2.46 -25.73
N GLU A 26 1.05 -3.04 -25.45
CA GLU A 26 -0.18 -2.71 -26.16
C GLU A 26 -0.59 -1.24 -25.93
N GLN A 27 -0.54 -0.73 -24.70
CA GLN A 27 -0.84 0.68 -24.41
C GLN A 27 0.10 1.66 -25.13
N LEU A 28 1.38 1.31 -25.28
CA LEU A 28 2.36 2.11 -26.02
C LEU A 28 2.06 2.13 -27.53
N LEU A 29 1.69 0.98 -28.11
CA LEU A 29 1.32 0.88 -29.53
C LEU A 29 -0.01 1.58 -29.86
N PHE A 30 -0.96 1.61 -28.93
CA PHE A 30 -2.19 2.41 -29.08
C PHE A 30 -1.94 3.93 -28.97
N SER A 31 -0.93 4.36 -28.23
CA SER A 31 -0.58 5.78 -28.09
C SER A 31 0.22 6.32 -29.27
N SER A 32 0.96 5.47 -29.99
CA SER A 32 1.76 5.90 -31.16
C SER A 32 0.95 6.11 -32.44
N ASN A 33 -0.36 5.85 -32.44
CA ASN A 33 -1.22 5.94 -33.62
C ASN A 33 -2.22 7.12 -33.57
N LYS A 34 -2.02 8.07 -32.64
CA LYS A 34 -2.71 9.37 -32.65
C LYS A 34 -1.75 10.42 -33.21
N GLU A 35 -1.90 10.68 -34.50
CA GLU A 35 -1.41 11.89 -35.17
C GLU A 35 -1.74 13.13 -34.34
N TRP A 36 -0.70 13.87 -33.95
CA TRP A 36 -0.81 15.28 -33.62
C TRP A 36 0.11 16.03 -34.57
N ILE A 37 -0.46 16.51 -35.67
CA ILE A 37 0.11 17.55 -36.51
C ILE A 37 -0.61 18.84 -36.12
N PRO A 38 0.14 19.89 -35.76
CA PRO A 38 -0.18 21.22 -36.23
C PRO A 38 0.99 21.76 -37.06
N GLU A 39 0.73 22.01 -38.33
CA GLU A 39 1.60 22.80 -39.19
C GLU A 39 1.85 24.18 -38.56
N SER A 40 3.11 24.60 -38.46
CA SER A 40 3.46 26.01 -38.56
C SER A 40 4.83 26.15 -39.24
N PRO A 41 4.99 27.03 -40.25
CA PRO A 41 6.24 27.13 -40.98
C PRO A 41 7.19 28.17 -40.37
N LEU A 42 8.46 27.77 -40.26
CA LEU A 42 9.66 28.61 -40.40
C LEU A 42 9.82 29.81 -39.45
N VAL A 43 10.58 29.65 -38.36
CA VAL A 43 11.75 30.51 -38.06
C VAL A 43 12.85 29.64 -37.43
N ALA A 44 13.86 29.33 -38.25
CA ALA A 44 15.11 28.74 -37.82
C ALA A 44 15.97 29.80 -37.12
N SER A 45 15.94 29.83 -35.79
CA SER A 45 17.01 30.36 -34.92
C SER A 45 16.61 30.30 -33.44
N SER A 46 16.39 29.11 -32.86
CA SER A 46 16.20 28.99 -31.39
C SER A 46 16.37 27.57 -30.84
N GLU A 47 17.16 26.71 -31.49
CA GLU A 47 17.37 25.35 -30.96
C GLU A 47 18.32 25.31 -29.75
N VAL A 48 19.10 26.38 -29.52
CA VAL A 48 20.06 26.46 -28.40
C VAL A 48 19.42 26.95 -27.10
N SER A 49 18.31 27.70 -27.17
CA SER A 49 17.64 28.24 -25.97
C SER A 49 16.76 27.20 -25.27
N LEU A 50 16.14 26.29 -26.02
CA LEU A 50 15.27 25.24 -25.45
C LEU A 50 16.04 24.12 -24.74
N SER A 51 17.33 23.89 -25.05
CA SER A 51 18.11 22.85 -24.37
C SER A 51 18.66 23.31 -23.02
N LEU A 52 18.90 24.62 -22.84
CA LEU A 52 19.42 25.19 -21.60
C LEU A 52 18.36 25.27 -20.49
N GLU A 53 17.12 25.63 -20.85
CA GLU A 53 15.99 25.62 -19.91
C GLU A 53 15.66 24.19 -19.43
N ALA A 54 15.69 23.21 -20.33
CA ALA A 54 15.48 21.81 -19.98
C ALA A 54 16.59 21.24 -19.06
N GLU A 55 17.85 21.66 -19.22
CA GLU A 55 18.93 21.26 -18.32
C GLU A 55 18.82 21.87 -16.93
N GLU A 56 18.30 23.10 -16.82
CA GLU A 56 18.06 23.77 -15.54
C GLU A 56 16.89 23.13 -14.79
N GLU A 57 15.81 22.80 -15.49
CA GLU A 57 14.67 22.05 -14.94
C GLU A 57 15.07 20.64 -14.44
N VAL A 58 15.94 19.95 -15.16
CA VAL A 58 16.46 18.63 -14.73
C VAL A 58 17.33 18.74 -13.48
N LYS A 59 18.12 19.83 -13.35
CA LYS A 59 18.91 20.09 -12.14
C LYS A 59 18.03 20.44 -10.94
N ASP A 60 17.00 21.26 -11.13
CA ASP A 60 16.00 21.56 -10.09
C ASP A 60 15.26 20.30 -9.65
N LEU A 61 14.80 19.48 -10.60
CA LEU A 61 14.12 18.23 -10.31
C LEU A 61 15.01 17.27 -9.51
N ARG A 62 16.29 17.15 -9.89
CA ARG A 62 17.26 16.33 -9.17
C ARG A 62 17.48 16.80 -7.74
N HIS A 63 17.60 18.12 -7.54
CA HIS A 63 17.76 18.69 -6.22
C HIS A 63 16.51 18.48 -5.35
N ARG A 64 15.32 18.62 -5.93
CA ARG A 64 14.04 18.34 -5.26
C ARG A 64 13.88 16.87 -4.90
N MET A 65 14.32 15.95 -5.76
CA MET A 65 14.34 14.52 -5.45
C MET A 65 15.30 14.20 -4.32
N GLU A 66 16.50 14.79 -4.32
CA GLU A 66 17.50 14.62 -3.25
C GLU A 66 16.98 15.15 -1.90
N MET A 67 16.31 16.30 -1.91
CA MET A 67 15.64 16.87 -0.73
C MET A 67 14.56 15.92 -0.20
N LEU A 68 13.70 15.40 -1.07
CA LEU A 68 12.65 14.45 -0.69
C LEU A 68 13.23 13.15 -0.11
N GLU A 69 14.28 12.62 -0.75
CA GLU A 69 14.98 11.43 -0.27
C GLU A 69 15.55 11.68 1.13
N LYS A 70 16.23 12.81 1.33
CA LYS A 70 16.77 13.18 2.64
C LYS A 70 15.69 13.31 3.71
N THR A 71 14.58 13.99 3.42
CA THR A 71 13.46 14.13 4.37
C THR A 71 12.83 12.79 4.73
N LEU A 72 12.64 11.91 3.74
CA LEU A 72 12.10 10.57 3.98
C LEU A 72 13.04 9.72 4.83
N PHE A 73 14.35 9.79 4.58
CA PHE A 73 15.33 9.10 5.41
C PHE A 73 15.35 9.63 6.85
N GLU A 74 15.29 10.94 7.05
CA GLU A 74 15.22 11.55 8.38
C GLU A 74 13.94 11.16 9.13
N GLU A 75 12.80 11.13 8.45
CA GLU A 75 11.52 10.72 9.04
C GLU A 75 11.51 9.23 9.40
N LEU A 76 12.06 8.36 8.54
CA LEU A 76 12.22 6.94 8.83
C LEU A 76 13.15 6.68 10.02
N LEU A 77 14.28 7.39 10.10
CA LEU A 77 15.20 7.29 11.23
C LEU A 77 14.53 7.77 12.52
N LYS A 78 13.78 8.88 12.47
CA LYS A 78 13.03 9.38 13.61
C LYS A 78 11.98 8.38 14.08
N TRP A 79 11.25 7.78 13.15
CA TRP A 79 10.25 6.75 13.47
C TRP A 79 10.88 5.50 14.07
N GLN A 80 12.04 5.07 13.56
CA GLN A 80 12.78 3.95 14.14
C GLN A 80 13.28 4.26 15.54
N MET A 81 13.87 5.45 15.77
CA MET A 81 14.31 5.88 17.09
C MET A 81 13.15 6.01 18.07
N GLU A 82 11.99 6.53 17.64
CA GLU A 82 10.79 6.61 18.48
C GLU A 82 10.32 5.20 18.89
N ARG A 83 10.35 4.25 17.95
CA ARG A 83 10.00 2.85 18.20
C ARG A 83 10.98 2.15 19.15
N GLU A 84 12.27 2.43 19.02
CA GLU A 84 13.30 1.92 19.93
C GLU A 84 13.18 2.57 21.32
N SER A 85 12.88 3.85 21.39
CA SER A 85 12.65 4.56 22.67
C SER A 85 11.43 4.03 23.43
N GLN A 86 10.34 3.70 22.71
CA GLN A 86 9.16 3.06 23.28
C GLN A 86 9.43 1.62 23.74
N LYS A 87 10.38 0.91 23.11
CA LYS A 87 10.84 -0.41 23.58
C LYS A 87 11.74 -0.31 24.80
N SER A 88 12.56 0.74 24.91
CA SER A 88 13.45 0.92 26.08
C SER A 88 12.72 1.34 27.36
N ASP A 89 11.50 1.85 27.28
CA ASP A 89 10.66 2.15 28.45
C ASP A 89 9.88 0.92 28.99
N LEU A 90 10.03 -0.26 28.37
CA LEU A 90 9.34 -1.51 28.74
C LEU A 90 10.29 -2.66 29.10
N LEU A 91 11.28 -2.42 29.96
CA LEU A 91 11.95 -3.50 30.69
C LEU A 91 12.02 -3.22 32.19
N PRO A 92 11.65 -4.21 33.01
CA PRO A 92 12.69 -4.89 33.77
C PRO A 92 12.82 -6.36 33.35
N GLU A 93 14.08 -6.79 33.33
CA GLU A 93 14.63 -8.15 33.41
C GLU A 93 13.67 -9.34 33.21
N GLU A 94 13.95 -10.15 32.19
CA GLU A 94 14.42 -11.51 32.45
C GLU A 94 15.18 -12.05 31.22
N GLU A 95 16.49 -12.21 31.39
CA GLU A 95 17.29 -13.11 30.56
C GLU A 95 16.87 -14.55 30.87
N ALA A 96 16.22 -15.23 29.94
CA ALA A 96 16.18 -16.69 29.93
C ALA A 96 15.86 -17.24 28.53
N GLU A 97 16.92 -17.70 27.87
CA GLU A 97 16.94 -18.86 26.97
C GLU A 97 15.86 -18.97 25.89
N LEU A 98 16.30 -18.75 24.64
CA LEU A 98 15.63 -19.21 23.43
C LEU A 98 15.32 -20.72 23.48
N PRO A 99 14.07 -21.12 23.18
CA PRO A 99 13.86 -22.21 22.26
C PRO A 99 13.19 -21.68 21.00
N LEU A 100 13.83 -21.97 19.86
CA LEU A 100 13.20 -22.01 18.55
C LEU A 100 11.88 -22.81 18.66
N ARG A 101 10.75 -22.11 18.64
CA ARG A 101 9.45 -22.72 18.38
C ARG A 101 8.75 -22.00 17.25
N ASP A 102 8.63 -22.74 16.14
CA ASP A 102 7.73 -22.49 15.03
C ASP A 102 6.30 -22.24 15.54
N SER A 103 5.86 -20.99 15.50
CA SER A 103 4.50 -20.56 15.18
C SER A 103 4.40 -19.07 15.52
N GLU A 104 4.23 -18.24 14.49
CA GLU A 104 3.57 -16.94 14.64
C GLU A 104 2.11 -17.22 15.07
N VAL A 105 1.91 -17.59 16.33
CA VAL A 105 0.67 -17.29 17.02
C VAL A 105 0.78 -15.82 17.33
N PHE A 106 0.07 -14.99 16.57
CA PHE A 106 -0.27 -13.64 16.97
C PHE A 106 -0.77 -13.73 18.42
N GLU A 107 0.01 -13.23 19.38
CA GLU A 107 -0.51 -12.98 20.72
C GLU A 107 -1.67 -12.00 20.55
N GLU A 108 -2.87 -12.50 20.86
CA GLU A 108 -4.02 -11.65 21.12
C GLU A 108 -3.59 -10.68 22.22
N GLU A 109 -3.28 -9.45 21.82
CA GLU A 109 -3.19 -8.33 22.73
C GLU A 109 -4.59 -8.20 23.36
N GLU A 110 -4.75 -8.79 24.54
CA GLU A 110 -5.98 -8.81 25.31
C GLU A 110 -6.28 -7.37 25.71
N VAL A 111 -7.03 -6.66 24.87
CA VAL A 111 -7.45 -5.28 25.10
C VAL A 111 -8.37 -5.25 26.32
N SER A 112 -7.77 -4.94 27.46
CA SER A 112 -8.33 -4.90 28.82
C SER A 112 -9.55 -3.95 28.99
N GLU A 113 -9.89 -3.12 28.00
CA GLU A 113 -11.06 -2.24 28.11
C GLU A 113 -11.90 -2.22 26.83
N LYS A 114 -13.01 -2.98 26.84
CA LYS A 114 -13.97 -2.97 25.74
C LYS A 114 -14.68 -1.61 25.65
N LYS A 115 -14.21 -0.76 24.73
CA LYS A 115 -14.85 0.49 24.34
C LYS A 115 -16.26 0.24 23.76
N PRO A 116 -17.20 1.19 23.86
CA PRO A 116 -18.51 1.06 23.21
C PRO A 116 -18.34 0.96 21.69
N MET A 117 -19.08 0.05 21.07
CA MET A 117 -18.97 -0.21 19.64
C MET A 117 -19.40 1.04 18.83
N PRO A 118 -18.56 1.52 17.88
CA PRO A 118 -18.93 2.63 17.01
C PRO A 118 -20.19 2.34 16.19
N GLU A 119 -21.05 3.34 15.99
CA GLU A 119 -22.34 3.17 15.30
C GLU A 119 -22.21 2.55 13.90
N HIS A 120 -21.13 2.85 13.18
CA HIS A 120 -20.87 2.34 11.84
C HIS A 120 -20.55 0.84 11.86
N VAL A 121 -19.82 0.39 12.88
CA VAL A 121 -19.51 -1.03 13.11
C VAL A 121 -20.77 -1.78 13.52
N LYS A 122 -21.60 -1.17 14.39
CA LYS A 122 -22.86 -1.75 14.86
C LYS A 122 -23.86 -1.98 13.71
N LYS A 123 -24.04 -1.00 12.82
CA LYS A 123 -24.93 -1.15 11.65
C LYS A 123 -24.52 -2.29 10.72
N VAL A 124 -23.23 -2.44 10.45
CA VAL A 124 -22.71 -3.57 9.66
C VAL A 124 -22.94 -4.90 10.39
N TRP A 125 -22.68 -4.92 11.70
CA TRP A 125 -22.85 -6.11 12.52
C TRP A 125 -24.31 -6.58 12.58
N ASP A 126 -25.25 -5.65 12.77
CA ASP A 126 -26.68 -5.94 12.85
C ASP A 126 -27.19 -6.53 11.54
N LEU A 127 -26.84 -5.93 10.38
CA LEU A 127 -27.22 -6.46 9.06
C LEU A 127 -26.65 -7.87 8.79
N LEU A 128 -25.40 -8.13 9.22
CA LEU A 128 -24.80 -9.45 9.09
C LEU A 128 -25.43 -10.47 10.04
N LYS A 129 -25.85 -10.04 11.25
CA LYS A 129 -26.55 -10.88 12.24
C LYS A 129 -27.95 -11.25 11.77
N GLU A 130 -28.60 -10.38 11.00
CA GLU A 130 -29.88 -10.64 10.31
C GLU A 130 -29.74 -11.63 9.14
N GLY A 131 -28.52 -12.09 8.81
CA GLY A 131 -28.27 -13.08 7.75
C GLY A 131 -28.10 -12.49 6.35
N ARG A 132 -27.97 -11.16 6.23
CA ARG A 132 -27.69 -10.50 4.95
C ARG A 132 -26.32 -10.90 4.41
N SER A 133 -26.20 -11.01 3.08
CA SER A 133 -24.91 -11.22 2.45
C SER A 133 -24.02 -9.98 2.57
N THR A 134 -22.70 -10.14 2.57
CA THR A 134 -21.75 -9.01 2.62
C THR A 134 -21.94 -8.03 1.45
N ALA A 135 -22.40 -8.52 0.30
CA ALA A 135 -22.71 -7.71 -0.87
C ALA A 135 -24.02 -6.91 -0.74
N GLU A 136 -24.98 -7.40 0.03
CA GLU A 136 -26.20 -6.67 0.37
C GLU A 136 -25.94 -5.60 1.42
N ALA A 137 -25.21 -5.94 2.49
CA ALA A 137 -24.82 -4.98 3.52
C ALA A 137 -24.00 -3.82 2.94
N ALA A 138 -23.07 -4.12 2.02
CA ALA A 138 -22.29 -3.10 1.29
C ALA A 138 -23.19 -2.14 0.50
N ARG A 139 -24.22 -2.68 -0.17
CA ARG A 139 -25.15 -1.90 -1.00
C ARG A 139 -26.08 -1.04 -0.15
N GLU A 140 -26.55 -1.57 0.96
CA GLU A 140 -27.48 -0.88 1.87
C GLU A 140 -26.80 0.26 2.63
N LEU A 141 -25.53 0.08 3.00
CA LEU A 141 -24.75 1.08 3.71
C LEU A 141 -23.93 2.00 2.78
N GLY A 142 -23.93 1.75 1.47
CA GLY A 142 -23.19 2.54 0.48
C GLY A 142 -21.67 2.45 0.61
N ILE A 143 -21.17 1.35 1.18
CA ILE A 143 -19.74 1.12 1.48
C ILE A 143 -19.17 0.01 0.61
N SER A 144 -17.84 -0.08 0.53
CA SER A 144 -17.20 -1.14 -0.24
C SER A 144 -17.33 -2.51 0.45
N LYS A 145 -17.31 -3.60 -0.34
CA LYS A 145 -17.34 -4.97 0.23
C LYS A 145 -16.15 -5.24 1.16
N GLY A 146 -15.01 -4.62 0.89
CA GLY A 146 -13.82 -4.72 1.74
C GLY A 146 -14.03 -4.06 3.10
N GLU A 147 -14.63 -2.87 3.12
CA GLU A 147 -14.98 -2.16 4.36
C GLU A 147 -15.95 -2.98 5.23
N VAL A 148 -16.95 -3.64 4.64
CA VAL A 148 -17.86 -4.54 5.37
C VAL A 148 -17.08 -5.66 6.09
N LEU A 149 -16.08 -6.25 5.44
CA LEU A 149 -15.25 -7.31 6.03
C LEU A 149 -14.34 -6.79 7.14
N LEU A 150 -13.75 -5.61 6.95
CA LEU A 150 -12.94 -4.94 7.98
C LEU A 150 -13.79 -4.62 9.21
N LEU A 151 -14.97 -4.04 9.01
CA LEU A 151 -15.90 -3.69 10.09
C LEU A 151 -16.43 -4.94 10.81
N LYS A 152 -16.65 -6.05 10.09
CA LYS A 152 -16.99 -7.37 10.69
C LYS A 152 -15.86 -7.94 11.54
N ASN A 153 -14.60 -7.72 11.17
CA ASN A 153 -13.47 -8.16 11.99
C ASN A 153 -13.30 -7.25 13.21
N LEU A 154 -13.46 -5.94 13.02
CA LEU A 154 -13.41 -4.94 14.09
C LEU A 154 -14.49 -5.18 15.15
N SER A 155 -15.71 -5.58 14.77
CA SER A 155 -16.80 -5.83 15.74
C SER A 155 -16.47 -6.90 16.79
N LYS A 156 -15.55 -7.83 16.50
CA LYS A 156 -15.10 -8.86 17.45
C LYS A 156 -14.33 -8.28 18.64
N HIS A 157 -13.77 -7.09 18.49
CA HIS A 157 -12.96 -6.42 19.51
C HIS A 157 -13.76 -5.45 20.39
N TYR A 158 -15.07 -5.30 20.16
CA TYR A 158 -15.94 -4.42 20.94
C TYR A 158 -16.90 -5.20 21.84
N LYS A 159 -17.40 -4.55 22.89
CA LYS A 159 -18.47 -5.12 23.74
C LYS A 159 -19.79 -5.08 22.98
N GLU A 160 -20.52 -6.18 23.01
CA GLU A 160 -21.90 -6.28 22.51
C GLU A 160 -22.87 -5.36 23.26
#